data_AF-E3D0F6-F1
#
_entry.id   AF-E3D0F6-F1
#
_cell.length_a   1.000
_cell.length_b   1.000
_cell.length_c   1.000
_cell.angle_alpha   90.00
_cell.angle_beta   90.00
_cell.angle_gamma   90.00
#
_symmetry.space_group_name_H-M   'P 1'
#
loop_
_entity.id
_entity.type
_entity.pdbx_description
1 polymer ?
#
loop_
_entity_poly.entity_id
_entity_poly.type
_entity_poly.pdbx_seq_one_letter_code
_entity_poly.pdbx_strand_id
1 'polypeptide(L)' 'MSEFEVRCLTQSVAPSCLNRDGTGLPKDCPSCGVCRTGVSGQSLKRALRERLGIHRSLETTKED' A
#
# COMPACT_ATOMS: atom_id res chain seq x y z
N MET A 1 18.04 -20.48 14.61
CA MET A 1 17.35 -19.90 13.44
C MET A 1 16.68 -18.62 13.90
N SER A 2 16.74 -17.52 13.14
CA SER A 2 16.02 -16.29 13.52
C SER A 2 14.56 -16.37 13.13
N GLU A 3 13.66 -15.95 14.02
CA GLU A 3 12.21 -16.00 13.80
C GLU A 3 11.69 -14.87 12.89
N PHE A 4 12.50 -13.84 12.66
CA PHE A 4 12.10 -12.65 11.91
C PHE A 4 13.10 -12.29 10.81
N GLU A 5 12.57 -11.91 9.65
CA GLU A 5 13.31 -11.34 8.54
C GLU A 5 12.82 -9.90 8.29
N VAL A 6 13.74 -8.93 8.27
CA VAL A 6 13.43 -7.51 8.02
C VAL A 6 13.96 -7.12 6.65
N ARG A 7 13.10 -6.52 5.80
CA ARG A 7 13.48 -6.00 4.48
C ARG A 7 13.24 -4.50 4.39
N CYS A 8 14.26 -3.77 3.96
CA CYS A 8 14.22 -2.34 3.70
C CYS A 8 14.48 -2.12 2.21
N LEU A 9 13.72 -1.24 1.57
CA LEU A 9 13.85 -0.97 0.13
C LEU A 9 13.75 0.53 -0.14
N THR A 10 14.67 1.04 -0.95
CA THR A 10 14.67 2.43 -1.43
C THR A 10 14.37 2.42 -2.92
N GLN A 11 13.29 3.07 -3.33
CA GLN A 11 12.86 3.14 -4.73
C GLN A 11 12.54 4.58 -5.11
N SER A 12 13.15 5.05 -6.20
CA SER A 12 12.74 6.30 -6.86
C SER A 12 11.62 6.01 -7.86
N VAL A 13 10.66 6.92 -7.94
CA VAL A 13 9.51 6.83 -8.85
C VAL A 13 9.43 8.14 -9.62
N ALA A 14 9.10 8.07 -10.91
CA ALA A 14 8.83 9.26 -11.71
C ALA A 14 7.65 10.07 -11.11
N PRO A 15 7.56 11.39 -11.38
CA PRO A 15 6.47 12.21 -10.89
C PRO A 15 5.10 11.62 -11.27
N SER A 16 4.40 11.08 -10.27
CA SER A 16 3.16 10.33 -10.47
C SER A 16 2.35 10.27 -9.17
N CYS A 17 1.06 10.01 -9.29
CA CYS A 17 0.14 9.88 -8.16
C CYS A 17 -0.14 8.40 -7.86
N LEU A 18 0.81 7.73 -7.18
CA LEU A 18 0.71 6.30 -6.84
C LEU A 18 -0.42 5.95 -5.87
N ASN A 19 -0.84 6.91 -5.06
CA ASN A 19 -1.82 6.69 -4.00
C ASN A 19 -2.58 7.99 -3.75
N ARG A 20 -3.90 7.96 -3.93
CA ARG A 20 -4.79 9.12 -3.74
C ARG A 20 -5.51 9.04 -2.38
N ASP A 21 -5.88 10.20 -1.84
CA ASP A 21 -6.78 10.31 -0.69
C ASP A 21 -8.26 10.40 -1.13
N GLY A 22 -9.16 10.66 -0.17
CA GLY A 22 -10.59 10.78 -0.44
C GLY A 22 -10.98 12.01 -1.29
N THR A 23 -10.06 12.97 -1.46
CA THR A 23 -10.26 14.17 -2.29
C THR A 23 -9.69 14.01 -3.70
N GLY A 24 -8.98 12.91 -3.96
CA GLY A 24 -8.32 12.64 -5.24
C GLY A 24 -6.91 13.20 -5.35
N LEU A 25 -6.41 13.88 -4.32
CA LEU A 25 -5.04 14.39 -4.23
C LEU A 25 -4.06 13.26 -3.83
N PRO A 26 -2.76 13.39 -4.16
CA PRO A 26 -1.75 12.47 -3.64
C PRO A 26 -1.84 12.40 -2.12
N LYS A 27 -1.81 11.19 -1.56
CA LYS A 27 -1.86 11.02 -0.10
C LYS A 27 -0.62 11.64 0.53
N ASP A 28 -0.82 12.47 1.55
CA ASP A 28 0.26 13.08 2.32
C ASP A 28 0.62 12.30 3.59
N CYS A 29 1.88 12.43 4.00
CA CYS A 29 2.46 11.90 5.23
C CYS A 29 3.40 12.96 5.83
N PRO A 30 2.92 13.81 6.76
CA PRO A 30 3.77 14.76 7.44
C PRO A 30 4.73 14.02 8.36
N SER A 31 6.03 14.22 8.17
CA SER A 31 7.09 13.61 8.98
C SER A 31 8.16 14.65 9.28
N CYS A 32 8.49 14.81 10.55
CA CYS A 32 9.54 15.73 11.02
C CYS A 32 9.38 17.17 10.48
N GLY A 33 8.14 17.68 10.41
CA GLY A 33 7.86 19.03 9.92
C GLY A 33 7.91 19.20 8.40
N VAL A 34 8.14 18.14 7.63
CA VAL A 34 8.13 18.16 6.16
C VAL A 34 6.99 17.30 5.63
N CYS A 35 6.20 17.84 4.71
CA CYS A 35 5.18 17.06 3.99
C CYS A 35 5.86 16.17 2.95
N ARG A 36 5.66 14.86 3.06
CA ARG A 36 6.07 13.88 2.05
C ARG A 36 4.83 13.24 1.46
N THR A 37 4.83 12.98 0.15
CA THR A 37 3.83 12.11 -0.46
C THR A 37 4.00 10.69 0.07
N GLY A 38 2.92 10.07 0.54
CA GLY A 38 2.90 8.76 1.18
C GLY A 38 2.17 7.70 0.36
N VAL A 39 2.77 6.51 0.27
CA VAL A 39 2.08 5.30 -0.20
C VAL A 39 1.66 4.47 1.00
N SER A 40 0.36 4.18 1.12
CA SER A 40 -0.14 3.40 2.25
C SER A 40 0.31 1.93 2.16
N GLY A 41 0.59 1.30 3.31
CA GLY A 41 0.90 -0.13 3.35
C GLY A 41 -0.24 -1.00 2.83
N GLN A 42 -1.50 -0.56 2.94
CA GLN A 42 -2.65 -1.25 2.38
C GLN A 42 -2.62 -1.27 0.84
N SER A 43 -2.26 -0.15 0.21
CA SER A 43 -2.10 -0.04 -1.24
C SER A 43 -1.00 -0.99 -1.75
N LEU A 44 0.19 -0.96 -1.13
CA LEU A 44 1.29 -1.86 -1.49
C LEU A 44 0.92 -3.34 -1.32
N LYS A 45 0.30 -3.71 -0.20
CA LYS A 45 -0.16 -5.09 0.04
C LYS A 45 -1.20 -5.54 -0.99
N ARG A 46 -2.11 -4.64 -1.40
CA ARG A 46 -3.11 -4.94 -2.44
C ARG A 46 -2.44 -5.14 -3.80
N ALA A 47 -1.55 -4.23 -4.21
CA ALA A 47 -0.81 -4.34 -5.47
C ALA A 47 0.00 -5.64 -5.55
N LEU A 48 0.62 -6.05 -4.43
CA LEU A 48 1.35 -7.32 -4.36
C LEU A 48 0.41 -8.54 -4.53
N ARG A 49 -0.74 -8.53 -3.85
CA ARG A 49 -1.75 -9.60 -4.00
C ARG A 49 -2.27 -9.71 -5.42
N GLU A 50 -2.60 -8.58 -6.06
CA GLU A 50 -3.07 -8.54 -7.45
C GLU A 50 -1.99 -9.05 -8.41
N ARG A 51 -0.73 -8.61 -8.23
CA ARG A 51 0.40 -9.04 -9.07
C ARG A 51 0.74 -10.53 -8.93
N LEU A 52 0.53 -11.10 -7.75
CA LEU A 52 0.81 -12.52 -7.47
C LEU A 52 -0.43 -13.43 -7.62
N GLY A 53 -1.58 -12.89 -8.03
CA GLY A 53 -2.82 -13.66 -8.15
C GLY A 53 -3.37 -14.18 -6.81
N ILE A 54 -2.97 -13.58 -5.68
CA ILE A 54 -3.44 -13.95 -4.34
C ILE A 54 -4.75 -13.22 -4.08
N HIS A 55 -5.84 -13.69 -4.70
CA HIS A 55 -7.16 -13.20 -4.39
C HIS A 55 -7.72 -13.95 -3.18
N ARG A 56 -8.22 -13.21 -2.18
CA ARG A 56 -9.02 -13.83 -1.12
C ARG A 56 -10.38 -14.14 -1.77
N SER A 57 -10.73 -15.42 -1.88
CA SER A 57 -12.11 -15.84 -2.14
C SER A 57 -12.95 -15.35 -0.98
N LEU A 58 -13.70 -14.26 -1.17
CA LEU A 58 -14.71 -13.86 -0.22
C LEU A 58 -16.00 -14.56 -0.64
N GLU A 59 -16.14 -15.82 -0.23
CA GLU A 59 -17.44 -16.45 -0.16
C GLU A 59 -18.16 -15.80 1.02
N THR A 60 -18.89 -14.73 0.76
CA THR A 60 -19.92 -14.27 1.69
C THR A 60 -21.17 -15.07 1.36
N THR A 61 -21.39 -16.18 2.06
CA THR A 61 -22.74 -16.73 2.19
C THR A 61 -23.56 -15.71 2.96
N LYS A 62 -24.24 -14.82 2.24
CA LYS A 62 -25.42 -14.16 2.79
C LYS A 62 -26.47 -15.26 2.86
N GLU A 63 -26.69 -15.79 4.06
CA GLU A 63 -27.90 -16.54 4.35
C GLU A 63 -29.02 -15.50 4.45
N ASP A 64 -30.01 -15.66 3.56
CA ASP A 64 -31.28 -14.90 3.57
C ASP A 64 -32.19 -15.36 4.71
#